data_AF-A0A0F9U1L1-F1
#
_entry.id   AF-A0A0F9U1L1-F1
#
_cell.length_a   1.000
_cell.length_b   1.000
_cell.length_c   1.000
_cell.angle_alpha   90.00
_cell.angle_beta   90.00
_cell.angle_gamma   90.00
#
_symmetry.space_group_name_H-M   'P 1'
#
loop_
_entity.id
_entity.type
_entity.pdbx_description
1 polymer ?
#
loop_
_entity_poly.entity_id
_entity_poly.type
_entity_poly.pdbx_seq_one_letter_code
_entity_poly.pdbx_strand_id
1 'polypeptide(L)'
;MTRAVARWGCFLPDLTRLASGSSTTNLPASISAIGALIARRVPCEDKDLDNMRAFELDPRLASDTTMIGRLGLCELRLMNDRRWPWLLLVPQREGVTEFHDLTPLDQTMLTFETGLVSKALKNLSGAAKINIGALGNIVPMFHLHIVARSDGDPNWPGPVWGYGTAETYEAAAANRFAADIRQAVLPA
;
A
#
# COMPACT_ATOMS: atom_id res chain seq x y z
N MET A 1 7.36 -45.75 -13.08
CA MET A 1 8.23 -44.56 -13.23
C MET A 1 7.69 -43.45 -12.35
N THR A 2 8.55 -42.94 -11.50
CA THR A 2 8.24 -42.45 -10.15
C THR A 2 7.97 -40.96 -10.14
N ARG A 3 6.92 -40.51 -9.43
CA ARG A 3 6.64 -39.10 -9.12
C ARG A 3 7.72 -38.56 -8.17
N ALA A 4 8.40 -37.48 -8.56
CA ALA A 4 9.28 -36.73 -7.68
C ALA A 4 8.46 -35.65 -6.94
N VAL A 5 8.41 -35.75 -5.61
CA VAL A 5 7.88 -34.73 -4.70
C VAL A 5 9.09 -34.01 -4.12
N ALA A 6 9.26 -32.72 -4.43
CA ALA A 6 10.32 -31.90 -3.86
C ALA A 6 9.95 -31.52 -2.42
N ARG A 7 10.65 -32.13 -1.46
CA ARG A 7 10.57 -31.83 -0.03
C ARG A 7 11.55 -30.67 0.26
N TRP A 8 11.04 -29.46 0.46
CA TRP A 8 11.84 -28.35 0.97
C TRP A 8 11.95 -28.50 2.49
N GLY A 9 13.15 -28.86 2.97
CA GLY A 9 13.46 -28.93 4.39
C GLY A 9 13.74 -27.54 4.94
N CYS A 10 12.91 -27.06 5.87
CA CYS A 10 13.22 -25.92 6.72
C CYS A 10 14.34 -26.31 7.69
N PHE A 11 15.51 -25.67 7.56
CA PHE A 11 16.51 -25.59 8.62
C PHE A 11 16.24 -24.31 9.42
N LEU A 12 15.64 -24.43 10.60
CA LEU A 12 15.84 -23.46 11.69
C LEU A 12 16.69 -24.16 12.76
N PRO A 13 17.73 -23.52 13.31
CA PRO A 13 18.32 -23.98 14.56
C PRO A 13 17.37 -23.65 15.73
N ASP A 14 17.11 -24.69 16.53
CA ASP A 14 16.39 -24.67 17.80
C ASP A 14 17.18 -23.87 18.85
N LEU A 15 16.67 -22.71 19.26
CA LEU A 15 17.28 -21.82 20.25
C LEU A 15 16.86 -22.13 21.70
N THR A 16 16.22 -23.27 21.96
CA THR A 16 15.64 -23.56 23.29
C THR A 16 16.60 -24.23 24.28
N ARG A 17 17.91 -24.13 24.08
CA ARG A 17 18.89 -24.87 24.91
C ARG A 17 20.10 -24.07 25.39
N LEU A 18 19.86 -22.92 26.02
CA LEU A 18 20.86 -22.21 26.84
C LEU A 18 20.19 -21.50 28.04
N ALA A 19 19.44 -22.24 28.86
CA ALA A 19 18.98 -21.73 30.15
C ALA A 19 18.69 -22.88 31.13
N SER A 20 19.73 -23.63 31.53
CA SER A 20 19.63 -24.45 32.74
C SER A 20 21.02 -24.85 33.22
N GLY A 21 21.52 -24.14 34.25
CA GLY A 21 22.61 -24.64 35.08
C GLY A 21 23.74 -23.66 35.31
N SER A 22 23.58 -22.75 36.29
CA SER A 22 24.66 -22.49 37.24
C SER A 22 24.09 -21.94 38.55
N SER A 23 24.51 -22.59 39.63
CA SER A 23 24.15 -22.31 41.01
C SER A 23 24.56 -20.90 41.42
N THR A 24 23.64 -20.10 41.96
CA THR A 24 23.93 -18.83 42.62
C THR A 24 24.43 -19.07 44.04
N THR A 25 25.63 -19.62 44.17
CA THR A 25 26.34 -19.69 45.45
C THR A 25 27.83 -19.57 45.19
N ASN A 26 28.35 -18.35 45.40
CA ASN A 26 29.76 -17.91 45.43
C ASN A 26 30.16 -16.95 44.30
N LEU A 27 29.97 -15.64 44.55
CA LEU A 27 30.78 -14.58 43.94
C LEU A 27 31.18 -13.56 45.03
N PRO A 28 32.46 -13.12 45.06
CA PRO A 28 32.99 -12.20 46.06
C PRO A 28 32.54 -10.75 45.81
N ALA A 29 32.52 -9.96 46.90
CA ALA A 29 32.11 -8.56 46.93
C ALA A 29 33.17 -7.62 46.30
N SER A 30 33.24 -7.58 44.97
CA SER A 30 33.82 -6.49 44.15
C SER A 30 33.64 -6.95 42.69
N ILE A 31 32.81 -6.34 41.85
CA ILE A 31 32.83 -4.97 41.36
C ILE A 31 31.38 -4.63 40.98
N SER A 32 30.69 -3.89 41.84
CA SER A 32 29.34 -3.35 41.60
C SER A 32 29.36 -2.13 40.65
N ALA A 33 30.27 -2.10 39.68
CA ALA A 33 30.60 -0.91 38.88
C ALA A 33 30.42 -1.08 37.36
N ILE A 34 29.69 -2.12 36.92
CA ILE A 34 29.26 -2.24 35.50
C ILE A 34 27.76 -1.89 35.33
N GLY A 35 27.01 -1.77 36.44
CA GLY A 35 25.59 -1.37 36.42
C GLY A 35 25.33 0.13 36.22
N ALA A 36 26.35 0.98 36.25
CA ALA A 36 26.19 2.44 36.19
C ALA A 36 26.41 3.05 34.78
N LEU A 37 26.57 2.23 33.74
CA LEU A 37 26.70 2.68 32.35
C LEU A 37 25.45 2.42 31.47
N ILE A 38 24.33 1.99 32.08
CA ILE A 38 23.03 1.78 31.41
C ILE A 38 21.97 2.78 31.94
N ALA A 39 22.39 3.85 32.60
CA ALA A 39 21.49 4.86 33.18
C ALA A 39 21.70 6.28 32.64
N ARG A 40 22.36 6.45 31.48
CA ARG A 40 22.29 7.72 30.74
C ARG A 40 21.08 7.66 29.83
N ARG A 41 19.95 8.07 30.40
CA ARG A 41 18.75 8.47 29.65
C ARG A 41 19.21 9.59 28.71
N VAL A 42 19.46 9.25 27.45
CA VAL A 42 19.53 10.25 26.39
C VAL A 42 18.20 11.01 26.49
N PRO A 43 18.21 12.33 26.70
CA PRO A 43 16.98 13.09 26.56
C PRO A 43 16.51 12.82 25.13
N CYS A 44 15.35 12.16 24.99
CA CYS A 44 14.59 12.30 23.77
C CYS A 44 14.21 13.78 23.76
N GLU A 45 15.03 14.60 23.09
CA GLU A 45 14.58 15.92 22.72
C GLU A 45 13.38 15.67 21.83
N ASP A 46 12.18 15.89 22.37
CA ASP A 46 10.91 15.88 21.64
C ASP A 46 10.89 17.04 20.64
N LYS A 47 11.78 17.00 19.64
CA LYS A 47 11.79 17.91 18.49
C LYS A 47 10.90 17.43 17.34
N ASP A 48 10.23 16.30 17.51
CA ASP A 48 9.33 15.70 16.51
C ASP A 48 7.85 15.91 16.83
N LEU A 49 7.51 16.73 17.84
CA LEU A 49 6.11 17.11 18.10
C LEU A 49 5.57 18.19 17.14
N ASP A 50 6.40 18.67 16.21
CA ASP A 50 6.06 19.73 15.28
C ASP A 50 6.08 19.25 13.82
N ASN A 51 5.34 18.18 13.50
CA ASN A 51 4.63 18.03 12.21
C ASN A 51 3.70 16.80 12.19
N MET A 52 2.71 16.71 13.08
CA MET A 52 1.53 15.88 12.79
C MET A 52 0.62 16.61 11.79
N ARG A 53 1.15 16.95 10.61
CA ARG A 53 0.27 17.35 9.52
C ARG A 53 -0.51 16.11 9.10
N ALA A 54 -1.83 16.28 9.09
CA ALA A 54 -2.74 15.23 8.67
C ALA A 54 -2.65 15.14 7.15
N PHE A 55 -2.58 13.91 6.61
CA PHE A 55 -2.64 13.68 5.18
C PHE A 55 -3.77 14.49 4.52
N GLU A 56 -3.39 15.38 3.61
CA GLU A 56 -4.29 16.15 2.76
C GLU A 56 -4.12 15.72 1.30
N LEU A 57 -5.22 15.42 0.62
CA LEU A 57 -5.22 15.03 -0.79
C LEU A 57 -5.01 16.24 -1.69
N ASP A 58 -4.22 16.09 -2.76
CA ASP A 58 -4.01 17.15 -3.76
C ASP A 58 -5.36 17.60 -4.35
N PRO A 59 -5.62 18.91 -4.44
CA PRO A 59 -6.92 19.43 -4.89
C PRO A 59 -7.30 19.00 -6.31
N ARG A 60 -6.31 18.72 -7.18
CA ARG A 60 -6.57 18.21 -8.53
C ARG A 60 -7.07 16.77 -8.49
N LEU A 61 -6.44 15.92 -7.67
CA LEU A 61 -6.95 14.57 -7.44
C LEU A 61 -8.33 14.60 -6.79
N ALA A 62 -8.56 15.50 -5.83
CA ALA A 62 -9.86 15.66 -5.19
C ALA A 62 -10.96 16.06 -6.20
N SER A 63 -10.65 16.94 -7.14
CA SER A 63 -11.57 17.38 -8.20
C SER A 63 -11.86 16.28 -9.22
N ASP A 64 -10.83 15.56 -9.65
CA ASP A 64 -10.94 14.62 -10.77
C ASP A 64 -11.44 13.24 -10.35
N THR A 65 -11.58 13.00 -9.04
CA THR A 65 -11.89 11.66 -8.52
C THR A 65 -12.91 11.66 -7.37
N THR A 66 -13.70 10.59 -7.30
CA THR A 66 -14.63 10.35 -6.19
C THR A 66 -14.04 9.34 -5.21
N MET A 67 -14.14 9.63 -3.91
CA MET A 67 -13.65 8.71 -2.87
C MET A 67 -14.53 7.45 -2.78
N ILE A 68 -13.93 6.26 -2.84
CA ILE A 68 -14.61 4.99 -2.62
C ILE A 68 -14.49 4.56 -1.16
N GLY A 69 -13.28 4.62 -0.61
CA GLY A 69 -13.03 4.19 0.77
C GLY A 69 -11.55 4.26 1.14
N ARG A 70 -11.23 3.84 2.37
CA ARG A 70 -9.85 3.75 2.86
C ARG A 70 -9.46 2.30 3.06
N LEU A 71 -8.26 1.96 2.60
CA LEU A 71 -7.60 0.69 2.88
C LEU A 71 -6.68 0.86 4.09
N GLY A 72 -5.67 0.00 4.24
CA GLY A 72 -4.69 0.11 5.32
C GLY A 72 -3.75 1.30 5.10
N LEU A 73 -3.23 1.45 3.88
CA LEU A 73 -2.32 2.51 3.47
C LEU A 73 -3.03 3.55 2.60
N CYS A 74 -3.77 3.13 1.58
CA CYS A 74 -4.26 4.04 0.54
C CYS A 74 -5.71 4.52 0.74
N GLU A 75 -5.99 5.74 0.28
CA GLU A 75 -7.33 6.08 -0.20
C GLU A 75 -7.57 5.40 -1.55
N LEU A 76 -8.69 4.71 -1.68
CA LEU A 76 -9.18 4.16 -2.95
C LEU A 76 -10.17 5.14 -3.58
N ARG A 77 -9.87 5.56 -4.81
CA ARG A 77 -10.64 6.61 -5.51
C ARG A 77 -11.02 6.17 -6.92
N LEU A 78 -12.17 6.64 -7.41
CA LEU A 78 -12.67 6.44 -8.76
C LEU A 78 -12.32 7.66 -9.62
N MET A 79 -11.60 7.46 -10.72
CA MET A 79 -11.39 8.53 -11.71
C MET A 79 -12.72 8.90 -12.36
N ASN A 80 -13.02 10.19 -12.51
CA ASN A 80 -14.24 10.66 -13.16
C ASN A 80 -14.14 10.64 -14.69
N ASP A 81 -13.74 9.49 -15.24
CA ASP A 81 -13.70 9.22 -16.67
C ASP A 81 -14.27 7.83 -16.94
N ARG A 82 -15.53 7.79 -17.36
CA ARG A 82 -16.30 6.55 -17.54
C ARG A 82 -15.87 5.73 -18.76
N ARG A 83 -15.00 6.27 -19.61
CA ARG A 83 -14.50 5.58 -20.82
C ARG A 83 -13.79 4.28 -20.47
N TRP A 84 -13.16 4.23 -19.29
CA TRP A 84 -12.56 3.01 -18.74
C TRP A 84 -12.86 2.89 -17.24
N PRO A 85 -13.11 1.69 -16.69
CA PRO A 85 -13.16 1.50 -15.25
C PRO A 85 -11.76 1.76 -14.65
N TRP A 86 -11.59 2.91 -13.99
CA TRP A 86 -10.30 3.45 -13.60
C TRP A 86 -10.27 3.87 -12.13
N LEU A 87 -9.44 3.17 -11.36
CA LEU A 87 -9.22 3.42 -9.94
C LEU A 87 -7.85 4.03 -9.67
N LEU A 88 -7.74 4.78 -8.58
CA LEU A 88 -6.49 5.28 -8.04
C LEU A 88 -6.30 4.79 -6.60
N LEU A 89 -5.06 4.42 -6.29
CA LEU A 89 -4.58 4.26 -4.93
C LEU A 89 -3.70 5.45 -4.58
N VAL A 90 -4.04 6.17 -3.50
CA VAL A 90 -3.26 7.29 -2.99
C VAL A 90 -2.79 6.95 -1.58
N PRO A 91 -1.50 6.57 -1.38
CA PRO A 91 -0.95 6.31 -0.05
C PRO A 91 -1.13 7.52 0.87
N GLN A 92 -1.62 7.30 2.09
CA GLN A 92 -1.83 8.35 3.08
C GLN A 92 -0.49 8.71 3.77
N ARG A 93 0.45 9.24 2.99
CA ARG A 93 1.79 9.68 3.41
C ARG A 93 2.05 11.06 2.80
N GLU A 94 2.46 12.01 3.63
CA GLU A 94 2.75 13.36 3.15
C GLU A 94 4.07 13.43 2.38
N GLY A 95 4.12 14.31 1.38
CA GLY A 95 5.35 14.62 0.65
C GLY A 95 5.91 13.49 -0.22
N VAL A 96 5.24 12.35 -0.32
CA VAL A 96 5.66 11.23 -1.17
C VAL A 96 5.34 11.56 -2.61
N THR A 97 6.36 11.50 -3.46
CA THR A 97 6.24 11.75 -4.90
C THR A 97 6.52 10.51 -5.74
N GLU A 98 7.41 9.65 -5.25
CA GLU A 98 7.87 8.46 -5.93
C GLU A 98 7.62 7.20 -5.12
N PHE A 99 7.56 6.04 -5.79
CA PHE A 99 7.38 4.75 -5.11
C PHE A 99 8.50 4.47 -4.11
N HIS A 100 9.73 4.88 -4.42
CA HIS A 100 10.90 4.63 -3.59
C HIS A 100 11.02 5.60 -2.40
N ASP A 101 10.20 6.66 -2.34
CA ASP A 101 10.10 7.55 -1.18
C ASP A 101 9.32 6.89 -0.03
N LEU A 102 8.47 5.89 -0.34
CA LEU A 102 7.74 5.11 0.64
C LEU A 102 8.69 4.24 1.47
N THR A 103 8.36 4.02 2.75
CA THR A 103 9.08 3.06 3.58
C THR A 103 8.99 1.65 2.97
N PRO A 104 9.96 0.74 3.22
CA PRO A 104 9.89 -0.63 2.69
C PRO A 104 8.59 -1.38 3.08
N LEU A 105 8.06 -1.08 4.28
CA LEU A 105 6.78 -1.61 4.72
C LEU A 105 5.62 -1.03 3.91
N ASP A 106 5.60 0.29 3.67
CA ASP A 106 4.57 0.93 2.86
C ASP A 106 4.62 0.49 1.39
N GLN A 107 5.80 0.29 0.80
CA GLN A 107 5.97 -0.29 -0.54
C GLN A 107 5.35 -1.70 -0.63
N THR A 108 5.57 -2.50 0.42
CA THR A 108 5.00 -3.84 0.54
C THR A 108 3.48 -3.77 0.65
N MET A 109 2.95 -2.90 1.52
CA MET A 109 1.51 -2.70 1.68
C MET A 109 0.84 -2.20 0.41
N LEU A 110 1.43 -1.21 -0.27
CA LEU A 110 0.96 -0.71 -1.56
C LEU A 110 0.89 -1.84 -2.59
N THR A 111 1.89 -2.71 -2.63
CA THR A 111 1.90 -3.87 -3.54
C THR A 111 0.73 -4.82 -3.25
N PHE A 112 0.46 -5.13 -1.98
CA PHE A 112 -0.68 -5.96 -1.58
C PHE A 112 -2.03 -5.31 -1.94
N GLU A 113 -2.21 -4.03 -1.62
CA GLU A 113 -3.43 -3.29 -1.95
C GLU A 113 -3.66 -3.19 -3.46
N THR A 114 -2.59 -2.98 -4.22
CA THR A 114 -2.63 -2.98 -5.69
C THR A 114 -3.11 -4.31 -6.23
N GLY A 115 -2.60 -5.43 -5.72
CA GLY A 115 -3.03 -6.77 -6.12
C GLY A 115 -4.50 -7.04 -5.78
N LEU A 116 -4.94 -6.67 -4.58
CA LEU A 116 -6.32 -6.81 -4.12
C LEU A 116 -7.28 -6.03 -5.03
N VAL A 117 -7.03 -4.74 -5.23
CA VAL A 117 -7.90 -3.87 -6.03
C VAL A 117 -7.88 -4.24 -7.51
N SER A 118 -6.72 -4.59 -8.07
CA SER A 118 -6.61 -5.03 -9.47
C SER A 118 -7.43 -6.29 -9.74
N LYS A 119 -7.41 -7.26 -8.81
CA LYS A 119 -8.19 -8.49 -8.93
C LYS A 119 -9.69 -8.20 -8.85
N ALA A 120 -10.11 -7.40 -7.87
CA ALA A 120 -11.51 -7.00 -7.72
C ALA A 120 -12.03 -6.27 -8.96
N LEU A 121 -11.28 -5.26 -9.44
CA LEU A 121 -11.63 -4.49 -10.63
C LEU A 121 -11.76 -5.39 -11.86
N LYS A 122 -10.80 -6.29 -12.10
CA LYS A 122 -10.84 -7.21 -13.24
C LYS A 122 -12.09 -8.09 -13.22
N ASN A 123 -12.42 -8.65 -12.07
CA ASN A 123 -13.57 -9.54 -11.91
C ASN A 123 -14.88 -8.81 -12.14
N LEU A 124 -15.04 -7.59 -11.60
CA LEU A 124 -16.26 -6.81 -11.73
C LEU A 124 -16.46 -6.26 -13.15
N SER A 125 -15.39 -5.83 -13.81
CA SER A 125 -15.48 -5.25 -15.16
C SER A 125 -15.44 -6.30 -16.28
N GLY A 126 -15.11 -7.55 -15.98
CA GLY A 126 -14.86 -8.59 -17.00
C GLY A 126 -13.70 -8.25 -17.94
N ALA A 127 -12.76 -7.40 -17.50
CA ALA A 127 -11.72 -6.87 -18.38
C ALA A 127 -10.73 -7.94 -18.84
N ALA A 128 -10.27 -7.83 -20.08
CA ALA A 128 -9.22 -8.70 -20.61
C ALA A 128 -7.90 -8.50 -19.85
N LYS A 129 -7.55 -7.23 -19.57
CA LYS A 129 -6.26 -6.85 -18.96
C LYS A 129 -6.43 -5.72 -17.94
N ILE A 130 -5.55 -5.70 -16.94
CA ILE A 130 -5.37 -4.57 -16.04
C ILE A 130 -4.07 -3.85 -16.41
N ASN A 131 -4.12 -2.54 -16.53
CA ASN A 131 -2.95 -1.66 -16.64
C ASN A 131 -2.72 -0.97 -15.30
N ILE A 132 -1.46 -0.92 -14.87
CA ILE A 132 -1.06 -0.30 -13.61
C ILE A 132 0.07 0.67 -13.93
N GLY A 133 0.03 1.87 -13.36
CA GLY A 133 1.09 2.87 -13.58
C GLY A 133 1.15 3.93 -12.50
N ALA A 134 2.37 4.28 -12.08
CA ALA A 134 2.68 5.51 -11.36
C ALA A 134 3.39 6.44 -12.34
N LEU A 135 2.83 7.63 -12.57
CA LEU A 135 3.33 8.59 -13.56
C LEU A 135 3.75 9.91 -12.92
N GLY A 136 2.81 10.62 -12.28
CA GLY A 136 3.13 11.80 -11.46
C GLY A 136 3.55 13.08 -12.20
N ASN A 137 3.69 13.09 -13.53
CA ASN A 137 4.19 14.26 -14.29
C ASN A 137 3.36 15.55 -14.11
N ILE A 138 2.04 15.44 -13.92
CA ILE A 138 1.13 16.59 -13.73
C ILE A 138 0.88 16.84 -12.24
N VAL A 139 0.54 15.79 -11.50
CA VAL A 139 0.30 15.84 -10.05
C VAL A 139 1.44 15.11 -9.34
N PRO A 140 2.34 15.83 -8.65
CA PRO A 140 3.50 15.22 -8.00
C PRO A 140 3.17 14.29 -6.85
N MET A 141 2.04 14.52 -6.15
CA MET A 141 1.59 13.62 -5.08
C MET A 141 1.48 12.19 -5.62
N PHE A 142 2.17 11.25 -4.97
CA PHE A 142 2.21 9.88 -5.44
C PHE A 142 0.79 9.27 -5.47
N HIS A 143 0.43 8.73 -6.63
CA HIS A 143 -0.79 7.99 -6.84
C HIS A 143 -0.56 6.91 -7.88
N LEU A 144 -1.18 5.75 -7.67
CA LEU A 144 -1.07 4.60 -8.54
C LEU A 144 -2.38 4.39 -9.29
N HIS A 145 -2.33 4.41 -10.62
CA HIS A 145 -3.47 4.12 -11.48
C HIS A 145 -3.66 2.61 -11.63
N ILE A 146 -4.92 2.16 -11.58
CA ILE A 146 -5.33 0.78 -11.87
C ILE A 146 -6.50 0.85 -12.84
N VAL A 147 -6.30 0.40 -14.08
CA VAL A 147 -7.23 0.59 -15.20
C VAL A 147 -7.63 -0.75 -15.80
N ALA A 148 -8.93 -1.00 -15.89
CA ALA A 148 -9.49 -2.12 -16.63
C ALA A 148 -9.51 -1.85 -18.13
N ARG A 149 -9.00 -2.79 -18.92
CA ARG A 149 -8.86 -2.67 -20.37
C ARG A 149 -9.37 -3.91 -21.11
N SER A 150 -9.96 -3.69 -22.28
CA SER A 150 -10.49 -4.72 -23.17
C SER A 150 -10.36 -4.32 -24.63
N ASP A 151 -10.36 -5.32 -25.52
CA ASP A 151 -10.43 -5.07 -26.96
C ASP A 151 -11.67 -4.21 -27.30
N GLY A 152 -11.46 -3.14 -28.06
CA GLY A 152 -12.51 -2.20 -28.45
C GLY A 152 -12.77 -1.06 -27.47
N ASP A 153 -12.07 -1.01 -26.32
CA ASP A 153 -12.09 0.20 -25.49
C ASP A 153 -11.41 1.39 -26.20
N PRO A 154 -11.76 2.64 -25.83
CA PRO A 154 -11.16 3.80 -26.48
C PRO A 154 -9.63 3.76 -26.40
N ASN A 155 -8.96 4.06 -27.53
CA ASN A 155 -7.50 3.99 -27.70
C ASN A 155 -6.84 2.62 -27.53
N TRP A 156 -7.56 1.49 -27.51
CA TRP A 156 -6.90 0.17 -27.51
C TRP A 156 -6.03 -0.04 -28.77
N PRO A 157 -4.78 -0.58 -28.67
CA PRO A 157 -4.07 -1.07 -27.48
C PRO A 157 -3.16 -0.03 -26.80
N GLY A 158 -3.28 1.25 -27.17
CA GLY A 158 -2.54 2.37 -26.59
C GLY A 158 -2.93 2.69 -25.14
N PRO A 159 -2.16 3.61 -24.50
CA PRO A 159 -2.41 4.05 -23.13
C PRO A 159 -3.66 4.94 -23.02
N VAL A 160 -4.29 4.94 -21.84
CA VAL A 160 -5.44 5.83 -21.57
C VAL A 160 -5.00 7.28 -21.25
N TRP A 161 -3.78 7.44 -20.73
CA TRP A 161 -3.27 8.73 -20.27
C TRP A 161 -3.05 9.69 -21.44
N GLY A 162 -3.65 10.88 -21.36
CA GLY A 162 -3.54 11.91 -22.40
C GLY A 162 -4.37 11.65 -23.66
N TYR A 163 -5.22 10.63 -23.67
CA TYR A 163 -6.06 10.32 -24.82
C TYR A 163 -7.46 10.95 -24.72
N GLY A 164 -7.81 11.78 -25.70
CA GLY A 164 -9.14 12.37 -25.85
C GLY A 164 -9.56 13.26 -24.67
N THR A 165 -10.87 13.39 -24.48
CA THR A 165 -11.48 14.19 -23.40
C THR A 165 -12.24 13.27 -22.45
N ALA A 166 -12.11 13.49 -21.15
CA ALA A 166 -12.79 12.69 -20.13
C ALA A 166 -14.31 12.75 -20.30
N GLU A 167 -14.98 11.60 -20.19
CA GLU A 167 -16.44 11.53 -20.12
C GLU A 167 -16.86 11.28 -18.67
N THR A 168 -17.54 12.23 -18.04
CA THR A 168 -17.93 12.10 -16.63
C THR A 168 -19.00 11.04 -16.42
N TYR A 169 -18.98 10.40 -15.25
CA TYR A 169 -20.05 9.48 -14.87
C TYR A 169 -21.36 10.22 -14.56
N GLU A 170 -22.49 9.57 -14.86
CA GLU A 170 -23.75 9.86 -14.17
C GLU A 170 -23.61 9.53 -12.68
N ALA A 171 -24.07 10.42 -11.80
CA ALA A 171 -23.84 10.28 -10.35
C ALA A 171 -24.32 8.92 -9.79
N ALA A 172 -25.49 8.46 -10.24
CA ALA A 172 -26.02 7.16 -9.81
C ALA A 172 -25.19 5.97 -10.31
N ALA A 173 -24.59 6.07 -11.50
CA ALA A 173 -23.72 5.03 -12.05
C ALA A 173 -22.37 5.00 -11.32
N ALA A 174 -21.77 6.16 -11.05
CA ALA A 174 -20.56 6.27 -10.23
C ALA A 174 -20.77 5.65 -8.84
N ASN A 175 -21.87 6.00 -8.17
CA ASN A 175 -22.17 5.50 -6.83
C ASN A 175 -22.37 3.99 -6.78
N ARG A 176 -23.05 3.40 -7.77
CA ARG A 176 -23.20 1.94 -7.87
C ARG A 176 -21.86 1.25 -8.06
N PHE A 177 -21.07 1.71 -9.04
CA PHE A 177 -19.76 1.13 -9.31
C PHE A 177 -18.81 1.26 -8.11
N ALA A 178 -18.81 2.41 -7.44
CA ALA A 178 -18.06 2.62 -6.21
C ALA A 178 -18.51 1.68 -5.08
N ALA A 179 -19.81 1.42 -4.94
CA ALA A 179 -20.34 0.48 -3.95
C ALA A 179 -19.91 -0.96 -4.24
N ASP A 180 -19.98 -1.39 -5.51
CA ASP A 180 -19.57 -2.74 -5.93
C ASP A 180 -18.08 -2.96 -5.67
N ILE A 181 -17.23 -1.98 -6.00
CA ILE A 181 -15.80 -2.02 -5.70
C ILE A 181 -15.55 -2.05 -4.19
N ARG A 182 -16.26 -1.22 -3.43
CA ARG A 182 -16.14 -1.19 -1.97
C ARG A 182 -16.45 -2.57 -1.37
N GLN A 183 -17.55 -3.19 -1.80
CA GLN A 183 -17.95 -4.51 -1.32
C GLN A 183 -16.95 -5.61 -1.72
N ALA A 184 -16.32 -5.49 -2.89
CA ALA A 184 -15.36 -6.48 -3.37
C ALA A 184 -13.97 -6.36 -2.71
N VAL A 185 -13.62 -5.19 -2.19
CA VAL A 185 -12.27 -4.89 -1.67
C VAL A 185 -12.23 -4.79 -0.15
N LEU A 186 -13.27 -4.21 0.48
CA LEU A 186 -13.31 -4.03 1.93
C LEU A 186 -14.00 -5.24 2.58
N PRO A 187 -13.40 -5.83 3.63
CA PRO A 187 -14.09 -6.86 4.42
C PRO A 187 -15.36 -6.25 5.05
N ALA A 188 -16.43 -7.06 5.10
CA ALA A 188 -17.69 -6.72 5.74
C ALA A 188 -17.57 -6.57 7.25
#